data_AF-A0A974ADS2-F1
#
_entry.id   AF-A0A974ADS2-F1
#
_cell.length_a   1.000
_cell.length_b   1.000
_cell.length_c   1.000
_cell.angle_alpha   90.00
_cell.angle_beta   90.00
_cell.angle_gamma   90.00
#
_symmetry.space_group_name_H-M   'P 1'
#
loop_
_entity.id
_entity.type
_entity.pdbx_description
1 polymer ?
#
loop_
_entity_poly.entity_id
_entity_poly.type
_entity_poly.pdbx_seq_one_letter_code
_entity_poly.pdbx_strand_id
1 'polypeptide(L)' 'MKYLFAAAVLVTTAFAGISAADAAGGCGPGWHRGPYGGCVRNRGPVVVAPGAVVVAPRVRACPYGFAWRYGRCRPI' A
#
# COMPACT_ATOMS: atom_id res chain seq x y z
N MET A 1 43.81 -14.59 -29.27
CA MET A 1 43.16 -15.26 -28.11
C MET A 1 43.18 -14.44 -26.82
N LYS A 2 44.28 -13.77 -26.41
CA LYS A 2 44.33 -13.06 -25.11
C LYS A 2 43.23 -12.01 -24.88
N TYR A 3 42.83 -11.29 -25.93
CA TYR A 3 41.78 -10.27 -25.83
C TYR A 3 40.37 -10.86 -25.68
N LEU A 4 40.15 -12.08 -26.18
CA LEU A 4 38.89 -12.78 -26.01
C LEU A 4 38.72 -13.23 -24.56
N PHE A 5 39.80 -13.72 -23.94
CA PHE A 5 39.81 -14.04 -22.51
C PHE A 5 39.62 -12.80 -21.64
N ALA A 6 40.33 -11.69 -21.95
CA ALA A 6 40.17 -10.43 -21.22
C ALA A 6 38.73 -9.89 -21.34
N ALA A 7 38.14 -9.94 -22.54
CA ALA A 7 36.75 -9.53 -22.74
C ALA A 7 35.76 -10.42 -21.98
N ALA A 8 35.94 -11.74 -21.99
CA ALA A 8 35.07 -12.67 -21.25
C ALA A 8 35.11 -12.42 -19.73
N VAL A 9 36.31 -12.14 -19.17
CA VAL A 9 36.46 -11.84 -17.74
C VAL A 9 35.82 -10.49 -17.39
N LEU A 10 36.03 -9.45 -18.22
CA LEU A 10 35.41 -8.14 -18.00
C LEU A 10 33.87 -8.21 -18.08
N VAL A 11 33.33 -8.94 -19.05
CA VAL A 11 31.88 -9.09 -19.22
C VAL A 11 31.27 -9.84 -18.05
N THR A 12 31.85 -10.96 -17.61
CA THR A 12 31.31 -11.73 -16.48
C THR A 12 31.39 -10.98 -15.15
N THR A 13 32.47 -10.25 -14.89
CA THR A 13 32.62 -9.45 -13.67
C THR A 13 31.70 -8.23 -13.63
N ALA A 14 31.38 -7.63 -14.79
CA ALA A 14 30.46 -6.48 -14.87
C ALA A 14 29.05 -6.79 -14.34
N PHE A 15 28.59 -8.03 -14.45
CA PHE A 15 27.23 -8.44 -14.01
C PHE A 15 27.18 -9.05 -12.60
N ALA A 16 28.33 -9.24 -11.94
CA ALA A 16 28.40 -9.88 -10.62
C ALA A 16 27.68 -9.08 -9.51
N GLY A 17 27.45 -7.78 -9.71
CA GLY A 17 26.75 -6.90 -8.76
C GLY A 17 25.25 -6.76 -9.00
N ILE A 18 24.68 -7.38 -10.04
CA ILE A 18 23.25 -7.26 -10.33
C ILE A 18 22.49 -8.17 -9.38
N SER A 19 21.96 -7.58 -8.31
CA SER A 19 21.03 -8.26 -7.41
C SER A 19 19.62 -8.22 -7.99
N ALA A 20 18.79 -9.22 -7.65
CA ALA A 20 17.37 -9.18 -7.98
C ALA A 20 16.74 -7.91 -7.38
N ALA A 21 15.89 -7.24 -8.15
CA ALA A 21 15.11 -6.11 -7.65
C ALA A 21 14.01 -6.65 -6.72
N ASP A 22 14.32 -6.81 -5.44
CA ASP A 22 13.35 -7.20 -4.44
C ASP A 22 12.40 -6.04 -4.13
N ALA A 23 11.10 -6.21 -4.39
CA ALA A 23 10.08 -5.25 -3.96
C ALA A 23 10.11 -5.02 -2.44
N ALA A 24 10.64 -5.99 -1.69
CA ALA A 24 10.87 -5.87 -0.26
C ALA A 24 12.05 -4.95 0.11
N GLY A 25 12.99 -4.67 -0.81
CA GLY A 25 14.19 -3.87 -0.54
C GLY A 25 15.01 -4.37 0.66
N GLY A 26 15.01 -5.70 0.89
CA GLY A 26 15.62 -6.36 2.04
C GLY A 26 14.77 -6.42 3.33
N CYS A 27 13.52 -5.95 3.32
CA CYS A 27 12.66 -5.91 4.51
C CYS A 27 11.97 -7.23 4.87
N GLY A 28 12.08 -8.26 4.04
CA GLY A 28 11.46 -9.57 4.25
C GLY A 28 9.99 -9.67 3.79
N PRO A 29 9.39 -10.88 3.88
CA PRO A 29 8.03 -11.14 3.40
C PRO A 29 6.97 -10.27 4.11
N GLY A 30 6.07 -9.64 3.35
CA GLY A 30 5.00 -8.80 3.90
C GLY A 30 5.40 -7.34 4.17
N TRP A 31 6.64 -6.96 3.83
CA TRP A 31 7.17 -5.61 4.00
C TRP A 31 7.79 -5.10 2.70
N HIS A 32 7.87 -3.79 2.54
CA HIS A 32 8.60 -3.11 1.48
C HIS A 32 9.41 -1.93 2.04
N ARG A 33 10.42 -1.49 1.29
CA ARG A 33 11.17 -0.27 1.63
C ARG A 33 10.35 0.95 1.23
N GLY A 34 10.02 1.78 2.21
CA GLY A 34 9.27 3.01 2.01
C GLY A 34 10.11 4.13 1.39
N PRO A 35 9.48 5.24 0.98
CA PRO A 35 10.16 6.38 0.35
C PRO A 35 11.23 7.02 1.24
N TYR A 36 11.07 6.91 2.55
CA TYR A 36 12.01 7.43 3.55
C TYR A 36 13.09 6.41 3.95
N GLY A 37 13.25 5.31 3.21
CA GLY A 37 14.28 4.30 3.42
C GLY A 37 14.01 3.27 4.52
N GLY A 38 12.96 3.43 5.32
CA GLY A 38 12.54 2.47 6.35
C GLY A 38 11.69 1.31 5.81
N CYS A 39 11.64 0.21 6.55
CA CYS A 39 10.74 -0.92 6.23
C CYS A 39 9.31 -0.63 6.68
N VAL A 40 8.37 -0.74 5.75
CA VAL A 40 6.94 -0.49 5.96
C VAL A 40 6.12 -1.72 5.59
N ARG A 41 5.05 -2.00 6.34
CA ARG A 41 4.15 -3.13 6.04
C ARG A 41 3.48 -2.93 4.70
N ASN A 42 3.34 -4.01 3.94
CA ASN A 42 2.46 -4.03 2.79
C ASN A 42 1.03 -3.77 3.28
N ARG A 43 0.45 -2.65 2.84
CA ARG A 43 -0.99 -2.45 3.03
C ARG A 43 -1.71 -3.48 2.15
N GLY A 44 -2.83 -3.99 2.64
CA GLY A 44 -3.67 -4.91 1.86
C GLY A 44 -3.98 -4.34 0.47
N PRO A 45 -4.37 -5.19 -0.50
CA PRO A 45 -4.61 -4.75 -1.87
C PRO A 45 -5.50 -3.51 -1.88
N VAL A 46 -4.98 -2.39 -2.39
CA VAL A 46 -5.77 -1.19 -2.61
C VAL A 46 -6.62 -1.46 -3.85
N VAL A 47 -7.79 -2.05 -3.61
CA VAL A 47 -8.81 -2.21 -4.64
C VAL A 47 -9.43 -0.83 -4.85
N VAL A 48 -8.99 -0.11 -5.88
CA VAL A 48 -9.69 1.09 -6.35
C VAL A 48 -10.90 0.62 -7.16
N ALA A 49 -12.00 0.32 -6.45
CA ALA A 49 -13.27 0.04 -7.09
C ALA A 49 -13.86 1.36 -7.64
N PRO A 50 -14.18 1.47 -8.94
CA PRO A 50 -14.94 2.60 -9.44
C PRO A 50 -16.33 2.60 -8.82
N GLY A 51 -16.70 3.67 -8.10
CA GLY A 51 -18.08 3.90 -7.68
C GLY A 51 -18.44 3.48 -6.24
N ALA A 52 -17.67 3.92 -5.24
CA ALA A 52 -18.15 3.89 -3.85
C ALA A 52 -19.39 4.79 -3.72
N VAL A 53 -20.59 4.19 -3.75
CA VAL A 53 -21.82 4.90 -3.36
C VAL A 53 -21.76 5.10 -1.86
N VAL A 54 -21.42 6.31 -1.43
CA VAL A 54 -21.53 6.72 -0.03
C VAL A 54 -23.03 6.85 0.29
N VAL A 55 -23.63 5.77 0.79
CA VAL A 55 -24.90 5.89 1.50
C VAL A 55 -24.59 6.55 2.83
N ALA A 56 -24.57 7.89 2.85
CA ALA A 56 -24.55 8.61 4.11
C ALA A 56 -25.74 8.10 4.93
N PRO A 57 -25.53 7.64 6.18
CA PRO A 57 -26.65 7.37 7.07
C PRO A 57 -27.46 8.66 7.08
N ARG A 58 -28.73 8.60 6.67
CA ARG A 58 -29.66 9.69 6.97
C ARG A 58 -29.72 9.71 8.49
N VAL A 59 -28.87 10.53 9.09
CA VAL A 59 -28.91 10.80 10.51
C VAL A 59 -30.33 11.24 10.73
N ARG A 60 -31.07 10.47 11.54
CA ARG A 60 -32.46 10.80 11.85
C ARG A 60 -32.41 12.01 12.77
N ALA A 61 -32.20 13.18 12.17
CA ALA A 61 -31.94 14.43 12.85
C ALA A 61 -33.23 14.88 13.51
N CYS A 62 -33.23 14.86 14.84
CA CYS A 62 -34.27 15.49 15.63
C CYS A 62 -33.89 16.95 15.90
N PRO A 63 -34.87 17.86 16.01
CA PRO A 63 -34.62 19.21 16.49
C PRO A 63 -33.91 19.22 17.84
N TYR A 64 -33.22 20.31 18.15
CA TYR A 64 -32.58 20.51 19.45
C TYR A 64 -33.60 20.32 20.59
N GLY A 65 -33.25 19.53 21.61
CA GLY A 65 -34.17 19.16 22.69
C GLY A 65 -34.98 17.88 22.46
N PHE A 66 -34.78 17.17 21.34
CA PHE A 66 -35.48 15.92 21.04
C PHE A 66 -34.51 14.79 20.69
N ALA A 67 -34.81 13.57 21.12
CA ALA A 67 -34.10 12.34 20.80
C ALA A 67 -34.95 11.39 19.95
N TRP A 68 -34.31 10.67 19.01
CA TRP A 68 -34.98 9.63 18.22
C TRP A 68 -35.27 8.41 19.09
N ARG A 69 -36.54 8.14 19.41
CA ARG A 69 -36.99 6.99 20.21
C ARG A 69 -38.26 6.39 19.61
N TYR A 70 -38.28 5.07 19.42
CA TYR A 70 -39.44 4.33 18.89
C TYR A 70 -39.94 4.84 17.53
N GLY A 71 -39.03 5.17 16.62
CA GLY A 71 -39.40 5.56 15.25
C GLY A 71 -39.84 7.01 15.07
N ARG A 72 -39.69 7.87 16.09
CA ARG A 72 -40.03 9.30 16.03
C ARG A 72 -39.17 10.14 16.99
N CYS A 73 -39.12 11.44 16.77
CA CYS A 73 -38.49 12.38 17.71
C CYS A 73 -39.37 12.56 18.95
N ARG A 74 -38.77 12.44 20.14
CA ARG A 74 -39.41 12.67 21.45
C ARG A 74 -38.58 13.67 22.27
N PRO A 75 -39.17 14.48 23.15
CA PRO A 75 -38.41 15.36 24.04
C PRO A 75 -37.38 14.57 24.86
N ILE A 76 -36.23 15.18 25.14
CA ILE A 76 -35.22 14.65 26.07
C ILE A 76 -35.79 14.64 27.48
#